data_AF-A0ABD0K1Q2-F1
#
_entry.id   AF-A0ABD0K1Q2-F1
#
_cell.length_a   1.000
_cell.length_b   1.000
_cell.length_c   1.000
_cell.angle_alpha   90.00
_cell.angle_beta   90.00
_cell.angle_gamma   90.00
#
_symmetry.space_group_name_H-M   'P 1'
#
loop_
_entity.id
_entity.type
_entity.pdbx_description
1 polymer ?
#
loop_
_entity_poly.entity_id
_entity_poly.type
_entity_poly.pdbx_seq_one_letter_code
_entity_poly.pdbx_strand_id
1 'polypeptide(L)'
;MNCALLSACQLLLLALVPLARQQSLEKDIVVVGGGISGLAAARQILNRGGGNFSVRVYEARRERYGGRVWTNRLKHPKARGLEVDLGGSALNVLNRFANPLLNLTSDFGLETVTLGNAAFVVPWQGKRYSGEELTNAMMQAGNILMEAINTTRIKKRDVSVRQAVNQQLKEKGVSDDNLQTLLLKTLPSYVIEEYSALLYQPDSLDFGYDQMLLDGMGELLDRLASGMEDERPLKISLRTAVRQIKVDSTPFWSDDHDVYIVAAERDSERGNLQTWLNLHRVLGKPVLVGMVMDQAGSQIEALSDEDLRVLVTEKLSSVFGEDVVSAATITKILRSSWTSDQWSGGSSTYPRVGNTPDLWDTLAEPLCPYIYFAGEHTTYKGHGSLHGAYLSGLRAADQLLSGYCEEK
;
A
#
# COMPACT_ATOMS: atom_id res chain seq x y z
N MET A 1 25.97 79.82 32.17
CA MET A 1 26.42 79.03 31.00
C MET A 1 26.55 77.59 31.48
N ASN A 2 25.47 76.81 31.49
CA ASN A 2 24.99 75.95 30.40
C ASN A 2 26.06 75.02 29.82
N CYS A 3 26.05 73.75 30.24
CA CYS A 3 25.98 72.55 29.39
C CYS A 3 26.45 71.32 30.19
N ALA A 4 25.80 70.17 29.93
CA ALA A 4 26.13 68.82 30.39
C ALA A 4 25.38 68.32 31.64
N LEU A 5 24.07 68.03 31.50
CA LEU A 5 23.35 67.07 32.37
C LEU A 5 22.09 66.51 31.66
N LEU A 6 22.17 66.31 30.34
CA LEU A 6 21.11 65.70 29.52
C LEU A 6 21.75 64.68 28.57
N SER A 7 22.15 63.50 29.05
CA SER A 7 22.49 62.38 28.13
C SER A 7 22.49 60.96 28.71
N ALA A 8 22.03 60.73 29.95
CA ALA A 8 22.04 59.37 30.51
C ALA A 8 20.65 58.77 30.79
N CYS A 9 19.59 59.57 30.81
CA CYS A 9 18.27 59.10 31.25
C CYS A 9 17.31 58.65 30.13
N GLN A 10 17.69 58.78 28.84
CA GLN A 10 16.84 58.34 27.72
C GLN A 10 17.22 56.97 27.15
N LEU A 11 18.37 56.41 27.52
CA LEU A 11 18.82 55.10 27.03
C LEU A 11 18.43 53.92 27.93
N LEU A 12 17.90 54.17 29.14
CA LEU A 12 17.50 53.11 30.07
C LEU A 12 15.99 52.76 30.08
N LEU A 13 15.19 53.40 29.22
CA LEU A 13 13.75 53.10 29.09
C LEU A 13 13.42 52.12 27.94
N LEU A 14 14.42 51.69 27.17
CA LEU A 14 14.25 50.69 26.10
C LEU A 14 14.49 49.24 26.56
N ALA A 15 14.88 49.00 27.82
CA ALA A 15 15.22 47.68 28.33
C ALA A 15 14.11 46.98 29.14
N LEU A 16 12.92 47.57 29.26
CA LEU A 16 11.81 47.02 30.05
C LEU A 16 10.46 47.06 29.32
N VAL A 17 10.47 47.07 27.98
CA VAL A 17 9.33 46.49 27.27
C VAL A 17 9.49 44.99 27.51
N PRO A 18 8.53 44.31 28.18
CA PRO A 18 8.53 42.86 28.07
C PRO A 18 8.52 42.63 26.58
N LEU A 19 9.47 41.88 26.02
CA LEU A 19 9.16 41.19 24.78
C LEU A 19 7.90 40.42 25.14
N ALA A 20 6.74 41.01 24.81
CA ALA A 20 5.50 40.33 24.75
C ALA A 20 5.85 39.25 23.76
N ARG A 21 6.17 38.07 24.30
CA ARG A 21 6.24 36.85 23.54
C ARG A 21 4.88 36.89 22.87
N GLN A 22 4.85 37.25 21.58
CA GLN A 22 3.69 36.98 20.76
C GLN A 22 3.53 35.50 20.99
N GLN A 23 2.59 35.13 21.87
CA GLN A 23 2.06 33.79 21.88
C GLN A 23 1.51 33.70 20.47
N SER A 24 2.30 33.13 19.55
CA SER A 24 1.73 32.65 18.32
C SER A 24 0.59 31.76 18.79
N LEU A 25 -0.64 32.20 18.49
CA LEU A 25 -1.82 31.41 18.81
C LEU A 25 -1.59 30.09 18.06
N GLU A 26 -1.20 29.07 18.82
CA GLU A 26 -0.91 27.75 18.30
C GLU A 26 -2.18 27.32 17.56
N LYS A 27 -2.11 27.21 16.22
CA LYS A 27 -3.26 26.84 15.41
C LYS A 27 -3.53 25.36 15.62
N ASP A 28 -4.74 25.02 16.05
CA ASP A 28 -5.16 23.63 16.26
C ASP A 28 -5.51 22.97 14.94
N ILE A 29 -4.78 21.90 14.60
CA ILE A 29 -5.04 21.07 13.43
C ILE A 29 -5.62 19.72 13.86
N VAL A 30 -6.72 19.37 13.22
CA VAL A 30 -7.36 18.06 13.36
C VAL A 30 -7.11 17.26 12.11
N VAL A 31 -6.49 16.09 12.27
CA VAL A 31 -6.33 15.09 11.20
C VAL A 31 -7.34 13.97 11.45
N VAL A 32 -8.18 13.68 10.46
CA VAL A 32 -9.17 12.60 10.53
C VAL A 32 -8.64 11.39 9.76
N GLY A 33 -8.43 10.27 10.46
CA GLY A 33 -7.85 9.04 9.94
C GLY A 33 -6.38 8.85 10.34
N GLY A 34 -6.08 7.75 11.03
CA GLY A 34 -4.75 7.34 11.46
C GLY A 34 -4.03 6.43 10.47
N GLY A 35 -4.40 6.45 9.19
CA GLY A 35 -3.65 5.77 8.12
C GLY A 35 -2.38 6.52 7.73
N ILE A 36 -1.53 5.91 6.89
CA ILE A 36 -0.23 6.48 6.51
C ILE A 36 -0.30 7.93 5.99
N SER A 37 -1.37 8.28 5.25
CA SER A 37 -1.57 9.65 4.75
C SER A 37 -1.80 10.67 5.87
N GLY A 38 -2.67 10.34 6.83
CA GLY A 38 -2.93 11.21 7.98
C GLY A 38 -1.73 11.33 8.90
N LEU A 39 -1.01 10.22 9.15
CA LEU A 39 0.22 10.23 9.94
C LEU A 39 1.31 11.07 9.27
N ALA A 40 1.48 10.96 7.95
CA ALA A 40 2.42 11.76 7.18
C ALA A 40 2.09 13.26 7.24
N ALA A 41 0.82 13.63 7.04
CA ALA A 41 0.38 15.02 7.15
C ALA A 41 0.64 15.59 8.56
N ALA A 42 0.26 14.84 9.59
CA ALA A 42 0.44 15.25 10.98
C ALA A 42 1.92 15.47 11.34
N ARG A 43 2.79 14.55 10.93
CA ARG A 43 4.25 14.63 11.12
C ARG A 43 4.83 15.85 10.41
N GLN A 44 4.51 16.02 9.13
CA GLN A 44 4.98 17.14 8.32
C GLN A 44 4.61 18.49 8.94
N ILE A 45 3.37 18.66 9.41
CA ILE A 45 2.90 19.90 10.06
C ILE A 45 3.67 20.16 11.36
N LEU A 46 3.87 19.15 12.20
CA LEU A 46 4.61 19.33 13.46
C LEU A 46 6.09 19.68 13.24
N ASN A 47 6.72 19.06 12.23
CA ASN A 47 8.14 19.24 11.93
C ASN A 47 8.41 20.59 11.25
N ARG A 48 7.58 20.98 10.28
CA ARG A 48 7.80 22.20 9.48
C ARG A 48 7.04 23.42 9.98
N GLY A 49 6.03 23.23 10.83
CA GLY A 49 5.18 24.29 11.34
C GLY A 49 5.83 25.24 12.35
N GLY A 50 7.12 25.07 12.66
CA GLY A 50 7.89 25.98 13.51
C GLY A 50 7.35 26.11 14.94
N GLY A 51 6.62 25.10 15.43
CA GLY A 51 5.95 25.14 16.74
C GLY A 51 4.67 25.96 16.79
N ASN A 52 4.19 26.49 15.66
CA ASN A 52 2.95 27.30 15.59
C ASN A 52 1.68 26.46 15.48
N PHE A 53 1.80 25.13 15.45
CA PHE A 53 0.68 24.23 15.25
C PHE A 53 0.66 23.13 16.31
N SER A 54 -0.54 22.88 16.81
CA SER A 54 -0.90 21.72 17.61
C SER A 54 -1.61 20.74 16.66
N VAL A 55 -1.26 19.46 16.72
CA VAL A 55 -1.86 18.44 15.83
C VAL A 55 -2.44 17.30 16.65
N ARG A 56 -3.69 16.93 16.34
CA ARG A 56 -4.38 15.77 16.90
C ARG A 56 -4.93 14.89 15.80
N VAL A 57 -4.65 13.58 15.87
CA VAL A 57 -5.15 12.58 14.93
C VAL A 57 -6.31 11.82 15.56
N TYR A 58 -7.45 11.78 14.87
CA TYR A 58 -8.64 11.03 15.27
C TYR A 58 -8.84 9.84 14.33
N GLU A 59 -8.68 8.62 14.84
CA GLU A 59 -8.93 7.38 14.11
C GLU A 59 -10.29 6.79 14.51
N ALA A 60 -11.05 6.32 13.52
CA ALA A 60 -12.37 5.75 13.74
C ALA A 60 -12.28 4.34 14.37
N ARG A 61 -11.29 3.55 13.96
CA ARG A 61 -11.00 2.25 14.56
C ARG A 61 -10.61 2.40 16.02
N ARG A 62 -11.27 1.63 16.87
CA ARG A 62 -11.09 1.76 18.31
C ARG A 62 -9.73 1.25 18.77
N GLU A 63 -9.25 0.17 18.14
CA GLU A 63 -8.17 -0.67 18.65
C GLU A 63 -6.82 -0.45 17.99
N ARG A 64 -6.75 0.31 16.90
CA ARG A 64 -5.52 0.52 16.13
C ARG A 64 -5.59 1.73 15.22
N TYR A 65 -4.44 2.35 14.98
CA TYR A 65 -4.20 3.18 13.80
C TYR A 65 -3.67 2.31 12.65
N GLY A 66 -3.25 2.93 11.54
CA GLY A 66 -2.68 2.29 10.36
C GLY A 66 -3.65 2.11 9.19
N GLY A 67 -4.96 2.15 9.45
CA GLY A 67 -5.98 2.03 8.41
C GLY A 67 -5.83 0.72 7.63
N ARG A 68 -5.49 0.82 6.34
CA ARG A 68 -5.26 -0.32 5.43
C ARG A 68 -3.85 -0.91 5.49
N VAL A 69 -2.95 -0.34 6.30
CA VAL A 69 -1.75 -1.04 6.75
C VAL A 69 -2.10 -1.72 8.06
N TRP A 70 -2.18 -3.05 8.04
CA TRP A 70 -2.53 -3.80 9.22
C TRP A 70 -1.69 -5.06 9.33
N THR A 71 -0.86 -5.06 10.35
CA THR A 71 0.11 -6.11 10.59
C THR A 71 -0.29 -6.95 11.79
N ASN A 72 -0.38 -8.26 11.57
CA ASN A 72 -0.67 -9.22 12.62
C ASN A 72 0.63 -9.74 13.24
N ARG A 73 0.93 -9.40 14.50
CA ARG A 73 2.17 -9.79 15.18
C ARG A 73 2.08 -11.21 15.76
N LEU A 74 2.90 -12.13 15.26
CA LEU A 74 2.95 -13.52 15.72
C LEU A 74 3.82 -13.64 17.00
N LYS A 75 3.25 -14.11 18.12
CA LYS A 75 3.98 -14.34 19.38
C LYS A 75 4.56 -15.77 19.46
N HIS A 76 5.85 -15.95 19.17
CA HIS A 76 6.59 -17.23 19.32
C HIS A 76 8.00 -17.02 19.92
N PRO A 77 8.55 -17.94 20.77
CA PRO A 77 9.82 -17.72 21.49
C PRO A 77 11.08 -17.58 20.61
N LYS A 78 11.03 -18.05 19.36
CA LYS A 78 12.06 -17.86 18.33
C LYS A 78 11.71 -16.78 17.29
N ALA A 79 10.53 -16.17 17.37
CA ALA A 79 10.15 -15.09 16.47
C ALA A 79 10.79 -13.79 16.97
N ARG A 80 11.46 -13.05 16.09
CA ARG A 80 12.03 -11.73 16.37
C ARG A 80 10.98 -10.60 16.45
N GLY A 81 9.70 -10.93 16.71
CA GLY A 81 8.57 -10.09 16.27
C GLY A 81 8.41 -10.32 14.78
N LEU A 82 7.53 -11.25 14.38
CA LEU A 82 7.34 -11.56 12.97
C LEU A 82 5.88 -11.38 12.62
N GLU A 83 5.67 -10.61 11.57
CA GLU A 83 4.47 -9.85 11.30
C GLU A 83 3.88 -10.27 9.96
N VAL A 84 2.58 -10.58 9.92
CA VAL A 84 1.88 -10.83 8.64
C VAL A 84 1.02 -9.63 8.31
N ASP A 85 1.37 -8.93 7.24
CA ASP A 85 0.54 -7.85 6.72
C ASP A 85 -0.74 -8.41 6.08
N LEU A 86 -1.88 -7.99 6.63
CA LEU A 86 -3.22 -8.27 6.13
C LEU A 86 -3.71 -7.20 5.14
N GLY A 87 -2.85 -6.23 4.80
CA GLY A 87 -3.12 -5.09 3.91
C GLY A 87 -1.89 -4.73 3.09
N GLY A 88 -1.58 -3.45 2.93
CA GLY A 88 -0.36 -3.05 2.19
C GLY A 88 0.90 -3.66 2.82
N SER A 89 1.65 -4.44 2.06
CA SER A 89 2.65 -5.40 2.58
C SER A 89 4.02 -5.36 1.88
N ALA A 90 4.18 -4.51 0.86
CA ALA A 90 5.39 -4.47 0.07
C ALA A 90 5.74 -3.06 -0.43
N LEU A 91 7.03 -2.86 -0.67
CA LEU A 91 7.62 -1.65 -1.23
C LEU A 91 7.99 -1.92 -2.69
N ASN A 92 7.39 -1.15 -3.60
CA ASN A 92 7.75 -1.17 -5.02
C ASN A 92 9.10 -0.44 -5.20
N VAL A 93 10.05 -1.08 -5.89
CA VAL A 93 11.40 -0.53 -6.16
C VAL A 93 11.64 -0.15 -7.62
N LEU A 94 10.66 -0.35 -8.51
CA LEU A 94 10.77 -0.03 -9.94
C LEU A 94 11.11 1.43 -10.20
N ASN A 95 10.63 2.33 -9.34
CA ASN A 95 11.05 3.73 -9.34
C ASN A 95 11.44 4.18 -7.93
N ARG A 96 12.70 3.89 -7.55
CA ARG A 96 13.24 4.26 -6.23
C ARG A 96 13.15 5.76 -5.91
N PHE A 97 13.14 6.62 -6.93
CA PHE A 97 12.98 8.07 -6.74
C PHE A 97 11.52 8.50 -6.54
N ALA A 98 10.55 7.67 -6.93
CA ALA A 98 9.13 7.93 -6.74
C ALA A 98 8.56 7.32 -5.44
N ASN A 99 9.25 6.35 -4.83
CA ASN A 99 8.80 5.71 -3.60
C ASN A 99 9.59 6.22 -2.36
N PRO A 100 9.14 7.30 -1.69
CA PRO A 100 9.82 7.85 -0.50
C PRO A 100 9.87 6.88 0.68
N LEU A 101 9.04 5.83 0.68
CA LEU A 101 9.02 4.85 1.77
C LEU A 101 10.32 4.04 1.83
N LEU A 102 11.06 3.91 0.73
CA LEU A 102 12.36 3.23 0.72
C LEU A 102 13.39 3.99 1.57
N ASN A 103 13.47 5.31 1.40
CA ASN A 103 14.35 6.15 2.20
C ASN A 103 13.90 6.16 3.65
N LEU A 104 12.60 6.34 3.89
CA LEU A 104 12.03 6.35 5.24
C LEU A 104 12.31 5.04 6.00
N THR A 105 12.22 3.91 5.30
CA THR A 105 12.57 2.58 5.84
C THR A 105 14.04 2.52 6.26
N SER A 106 14.94 3.04 5.41
CA SER A 106 16.37 3.13 5.71
C SER A 106 16.66 4.09 6.88
N ASP A 107 16.01 5.25 6.93
CA ASP A 107 16.20 6.27 7.97
C ASP A 107 15.80 5.75 9.36
N PHE A 108 14.75 4.92 9.41
CA PHE A 108 14.33 4.24 10.63
C PHE A 108 15.15 2.97 10.95
N GLY A 109 16.11 2.60 10.11
CA GLY A 109 16.94 1.40 10.29
C GLY A 109 16.15 0.09 10.20
N LEU A 110 15.04 0.07 9.44
CA LEU A 110 14.21 -1.12 9.28
C LEU A 110 14.79 -2.05 8.22
N GLU A 111 14.80 -3.35 8.52
CA GLU A 111 15.34 -4.37 7.62
C GLU A 111 14.32 -4.77 6.53
N THR A 112 14.79 -4.85 5.29
CA THR A 112 14.01 -5.34 4.15
C THR A 112 14.59 -6.62 3.56
N VAL A 113 13.73 -7.44 2.98
CA VAL A 113 14.09 -8.60 2.17
C VAL A 113 13.57 -8.42 0.76
N THR A 114 14.41 -8.71 -0.22
CA THR A 114 14.00 -8.75 -1.63
C THR A 114 13.42 -10.13 -1.95
N LEU A 115 12.22 -10.16 -2.55
CA LEU A 115 11.66 -11.39 -3.14
C LEU A 115 12.15 -11.49 -4.57
N GLY A 116 12.74 -12.63 -4.95
CA GLY A 116 13.41 -12.76 -6.26
C GLY A 116 13.05 -14.01 -7.03
N ASN A 117 12.74 -15.11 -6.34
CA ASN A 117 12.50 -16.40 -7.00
C ASN A 117 11.00 -16.63 -7.18
N ALA A 118 10.50 -16.44 -8.40
CA ALA A 118 9.10 -16.71 -8.75
C ALA A 118 8.96 -18.04 -9.50
N ALA A 119 7.87 -18.76 -9.22
CA ALA A 119 7.38 -19.87 -10.04
C ALA A 119 6.02 -19.53 -10.62
N PHE A 120 5.79 -19.87 -11.89
CA PHE A 120 4.49 -19.79 -12.53
C PHE A 120 3.96 -21.20 -12.82
N VAL A 121 2.79 -21.52 -12.30
CA VAL A 121 2.19 -22.86 -12.40
C VAL A 121 0.96 -22.79 -13.31
N VAL A 122 0.89 -23.72 -14.27
CA VAL A 122 -0.25 -23.92 -15.16
C VAL A 122 -0.82 -25.32 -14.91
N PRO A 123 -1.76 -25.47 -13.95
CA PRO A 123 -2.16 -26.79 -13.44
C PRO A 123 -2.71 -27.72 -14.52
N TRP A 124 -3.60 -27.23 -15.39
CA TRP A 124 -4.22 -28.04 -16.44
C TRP A 124 -3.23 -28.50 -17.53
N GLN A 125 -2.08 -27.83 -17.65
CA GLN A 125 -0.99 -28.25 -18.53
C GLN A 125 0.02 -29.16 -17.82
N GLY A 126 -0.07 -29.31 -16.48
CA GLY A 126 0.94 -29.97 -15.67
C GLY A 126 2.32 -29.31 -15.75
N LYS A 127 2.37 -27.99 -16.01
CA LYS A 127 3.62 -27.26 -16.23
C LYS A 127 3.93 -26.28 -15.10
N ARG A 128 5.22 -26.16 -14.81
CA ARG A 128 5.78 -25.18 -13.88
C ARG A 128 6.98 -24.50 -14.52
N TYR A 129 6.96 -23.17 -14.54
CA TYR A 129 7.97 -22.31 -15.13
C TYR A 129 8.70 -21.54 -14.03
N SER A 130 10.01 -21.36 -14.20
CA SER A 130 10.86 -20.61 -13.26
C SER A 130 12.14 -20.14 -13.96
N GLY A 131 12.96 -19.36 -13.27
CA GLY A 131 14.25 -18.91 -13.79
C GLY A 131 14.14 -18.10 -15.09
N GLU A 132 15.12 -18.26 -15.97
CA GLU A 132 15.27 -17.46 -17.19
C GLU A 132 14.07 -17.56 -18.14
N GLU A 133 13.47 -18.75 -18.28
CA GLU A 133 12.28 -18.94 -19.12
C GLU A 133 11.11 -18.06 -18.63
N LEU A 134 10.85 -18.08 -17.33
CA LEU A 134 9.80 -17.27 -16.72
C LEU A 134 10.12 -15.78 -16.83
N THR A 135 11.36 -15.37 -16.56
CA THR A 135 11.79 -13.97 -16.69
C THR A 135 11.60 -13.46 -18.12
N ASN A 136 11.98 -14.25 -19.12
CA ASN A 136 11.79 -13.89 -20.53
C ASN A 136 10.30 -13.76 -20.90
N ALA A 137 9.45 -14.66 -20.40
CA ALA A 137 8.01 -14.57 -20.64
C ALA A 137 7.37 -13.37 -19.93
N MET A 138 7.80 -13.04 -18.70
CA MET A 138 7.35 -11.83 -17.98
C MET A 138 7.73 -10.55 -18.72
N MET A 139 8.94 -10.47 -19.28
CA MET A 139 9.35 -9.34 -20.12
C MET A 139 8.49 -9.22 -21.39
N GLN A 140 8.20 -10.34 -22.05
CA GLN A 140 7.32 -10.35 -23.23
C GLN A 140 5.89 -9.93 -22.88
N ALA A 141 5.34 -10.43 -21.76
CA ALA A 141 4.06 -10.00 -21.22
C ALA A 141 4.03 -8.48 -20.97
N GLY A 142 5.04 -7.94 -20.28
CA GLY A 142 5.18 -6.51 -20.03
C GLY A 142 5.22 -5.68 -21.31
N ASN A 143 5.93 -6.14 -22.35
CA ASN A 143 5.97 -5.47 -23.65
C ASN A 143 4.59 -5.43 -24.32
N ILE A 144 3.86 -6.55 -24.32
CA ILE A 144 2.51 -6.63 -24.89
C ILE A 144 1.56 -5.68 -24.15
N LEU A 145 1.61 -5.67 -22.81
CA LEU A 145 0.83 -4.74 -22.00
C LEU A 145 1.13 -3.29 -22.41
N MET A 146 2.40 -2.89 -22.39
CA MET A 146 2.78 -1.50 -22.67
C MET A 146 2.46 -1.08 -24.11
N GLU A 147 2.56 -1.98 -25.09
CA GLU A 147 2.08 -1.72 -26.46
C GLU A 147 0.57 -1.51 -26.52
N ALA A 148 -0.21 -2.32 -25.80
CA ALA A 148 -1.66 -2.17 -25.70
C ALA A 148 -2.03 -0.82 -25.07
N ILE A 149 -1.37 -0.45 -23.96
CA ILE A 149 -1.56 0.84 -23.29
C ILE A 149 -1.20 2.01 -24.22
N ASN A 150 -0.07 1.95 -24.91
CA ASN A 150 0.37 2.99 -25.83
C ASN A 150 -0.60 3.14 -27.01
N THR A 151 -1.10 2.03 -27.56
CA THR A 151 -2.10 2.04 -28.62
C THR A 151 -3.39 2.74 -28.17
N THR A 152 -3.87 2.44 -26.96
CA THR A 152 -5.04 3.10 -26.37
C THR A 152 -4.82 4.61 -26.22
N ARG A 153 -3.65 5.03 -25.70
CA ARG A 153 -3.29 6.45 -25.54
C ARG A 153 -3.22 7.20 -26.87
N ILE A 154 -2.66 6.57 -27.91
CA ILE A 154 -2.61 7.14 -29.26
C ILE A 154 -4.02 7.33 -29.84
N LYS A 155 -4.89 6.31 -29.66
CA LYS A 155 -6.28 6.35 -30.16
C LYS A 155 -7.18 7.30 -29.36
N LYS A 156 -6.79 7.71 -28.15
CA LYS A 156 -7.56 8.56 -27.22
C LYS A 156 -8.99 8.05 -26.96
N ARG A 157 -9.20 6.74 -27.08
CA ARG A 157 -10.48 6.08 -26.82
C ARG A 157 -10.26 5.13 -25.67
N ASP A 158 -10.78 5.47 -24.51
CA ASP A 158 -10.60 4.64 -23.33
C ASP A 158 -11.35 3.32 -23.45
N VAL A 159 -10.68 2.26 -23.01
CA VAL A 159 -11.13 0.87 -22.96
C VAL A 159 -10.49 0.25 -21.73
N SER A 160 -10.99 -0.90 -21.27
CA SER A 160 -10.32 -1.55 -20.15
C SER A 160 -8.97 -2.13 -20.54
N VAL A 161 -8.05 -2.28 -19.59
CA VAL A 161 -6.75 -2.94 -19.82
C VAL A 161 -6.95 -4.34 -20.40
N ARG A 162 -7.94 -5.09 -19.89
CA ARG A 162 -8.35 -6.39 -20.45
C ARG A 162 -8.69 -6.29 -21.94
N GLN A 163 -9.54 -5.35 -22.34
CA GLN A 163 -9.93 -5.16 -23.74
C GLN A 163 -8.73 -4.77 -24.62
N ALA A 164 -7.88 -3.86 -24.13
CA ALA A 164 -6.69 -3.42 -24.86
C ALA A 164 -5.71 -4.59 -25.06
N VAL A 165 -5.42 -5.36 -24.01
CA VAL A 165 -4.51 -6.51 -24.05
C VAL A 165 -5.05 -7.61 -24.98
N ASN A 166 -6.35 -7.95 -24.88
CA ASN A 166 -6.96 -8.97 -25.75
C ASN A 166 -6.91 -8.57 -27.22
N GLN A 167 -7.12 -7.28 -27.53
CA GLN A 167 -6.98 -6.77 -28.89
C GLN A 167 -5.51 -6.88 -29.37
N GLN A 168 -4.54 -6.51 -28.53
CA GLN A 168 -3.11 -6.60 -28.87
C GLN A 168 -2.65 -8.04 -29.11
N LEU A 169 -3.10 -8.98 -28.28
CA LEU A 169 -2.81 -10.41 -28.43
C LEU A 169 -3.38 -10.96 -29.74
N LYS A 170 -4.61 -10.59 -30.07
CA LYS A 170 -5.27 -10.96 -31.33
C LYS A 170 -4.52 -10.42 -32.54
N GLU A 171 -4.11 -9.15 -32.51
CA GLU A 171 -3.35 -8.52 -33.60
C GLU A 171 -1.98 -9.17 -33.82
N LYS A 172 -1.33 -9.63 -32.75
CA LYS A 172 -0.05 -10.36 -32.83
C LYS A 172 -0.20 -11.85 -33.16
N GLY A 173 -1.42 -12.39 -33.18
CA GLY A 173 -1.67 -13.83 -33.39
C GLY A 173 -1.07 -14.72 -32.29
N VAL A 174 -0.97 -14.21 -31.05
CA VAL A 174 -0.45 -14.98 -29.91
C VAL A 174 -1.58 -15.81 -29.31
N SER A 175 -1.34 -17.11 -29.09
CA SER A 175 -2.32 -18.02 -28.50
C SER A 175 -2.69 -17.63 -27.06
N ASP A 176 -3.94 -17.92 -26.68
CA ASP A 176 -4.44 -17.74 -25.31
C ASP A 176 -3.74 -18.64 -24.28
N ASP A 177 -3.24 -19.79 -24.72
CA ASP A 177 -2.51 -20.76 -23.89
C ASP A 177 -1.00 -20.48 -23.81
N ASN A 178 -0.54 -19.43 -24.48
CA ASN A 178 0.87 -19.05 -24.44
C ASN A 178 1.24 -18.50 -23.06
N LEU A 179 2.44 -18.81 -22.56
CA LEU A 179 2.94 -18.41 -21.25
C LEU A 179 2.83 -16.90 -20.99
N GLN A 180 3.25 -16.03 -21.91
CA GLN A 180 3.08 -14.58 -21.73
C GLN A 180 1.62 -14.14 -21.65
N THR A 181 0.73 -14.81 -22.39
CA THR A 181 -0.71 -14.54 -22.35
C THR A 181 -1.28 -14.93 -20.99
N LEU A 182 -0.92 -16.11 -20.49
CA LEU A 182 -1.35 -16.57 -19.17
C LEU A 182 -0.84 -15.65 -18.06
N LEU A 183 0.40 -15.15 -18.16
CA LEU A 183 0.98 -14.16 -17.23
C LEU A 183 0.20 -12.84 -17.23
N LEU A 184 -0.09 -12.28 -18.41
CA LEU A 184 -0.90 -11.06 -18.55
C LEU A 184 -2.25 -11.20 -17.85
N LYS A 185 -2.87 -12.38 -17.96
CA LYS A 185 -4.18 -12.66 -17.37
C LYS A 185 -4.17 -12.83 -15.84
N THR A 186 -3.00 -12.78 -15.20
CA THR A 186 -2.85 -12.74 -13.73
C THR A 186 -2.65 -11.34 -13.18
N LEU A 187 -2.41 -10.34 -14.04
CA LEU A 187 -2.18 -8.98 -13.60
C LEU A 187 -3.47 -8.36 -13.01
N PRO A 188 -3.41 -7.70 -11.84
CA PRO A 188 -4.54 -6.97 -11.26
C PRO A 188 -5.29 -6.07 -12.25
N SER A 189 -4.57 -5.32 -13.09
CA SER A 189 -5.17 -4.43 -14.08
C SER A 189 -5.94 -5.17 -15.18
N TYR A 190 -5.54 -6.39 -15.51
CA TYR A 190 -6.27 -7.26 -16.43
C TYR A 190 -7.49 -7.91 -15.74
N VAL A 191 -7.32 -8.32 -14.48
CA VAL A 191 -8.35 -8.99 -13.68
C VAL A 191 -9.49 -8.02 -13.34
N ILE A 192 -9.19 -6.76 -13.02
CA ILE A 192 -10.21 -5.75 -12.74
C ILE A 192 -10.88 -5.35 -14.06
N GLU A 193 -12.16 -5.71 -14.20
CA GLU A 193 -12.88 -5.61 -15.48
C GLU A 193 -12.93 -4.18 -16.07
N GLU A 194 -13.04 -3.18 -15.19
CA GLU A 194 -13.21 -1.78 -15.56
C GLU A 194 -11.93 -0.95 -15.45
N TYR A 195 -10.74 -1.55 -15.25
CA TYR A 195 -9.51 -0.76 -15.12
C TYR A 195 -9.19 -0.03 -16.44
N SER A 196 -9.17 1.30 -16.42
CA SER A 196 -8.88 2.14 -17.58
C SER A 196 -7.46 1.92 -18.13
N ALA A 197 -7.37 1.52 -19.40
CA ALA A 197 -6.08 1.41 -20.09
C ALA A 197 -5.49 2.79 -20.41
N LEU A 198 -6.33 3.82 -20.62
CA LEU A 198 -5.85 5.18 -20.86
C LEU A 198 -5.12 5.73 -19.63
N LEU A 199 -5.65 5.45 -18.44
CA LEU A 199 -5.17 5.94 -17.15
C LEU A 199 -4.24 4.96 -16.41
N TYR A 200 -3.83 3.88 -17.08
CA TYR A 200 -2.90 2.91 -16.52
C TYR A 200 -1.57 3.55 -16.05
N GLN A 201 -1.07 3.09 -14.90
CA GLN A 201 0.21 3.51 -14.33
C GLN A 201 1.05 2.26 -14.00
N PRO A 202 2.33 2.18 -14.41
CA PRO A 202 3.16 0.99 -14.17
C PRO A 202 3.65 0.86 -12.72
N ASP A 203 3.61 1.93 -11.93
CA ASP A 203 3.94 1.98 -10.50
C ASP A 203 2.72 1.68 -9.60
N SER A 204 1.60 1.26 -10.19
CA SER A 204 0.37 0.89 -9.48
C SER A 204 0.26 -0.64 -9.28
N LEU A 205 -0.96 -1.17 -9.27
CA LEU A 205 -1.34 -2.50 -8.75
C LEU A 205 -0.60 -3.70 -9.38
N ASP A 206 -0.10 -3.59 -10.61
CA ASP A 206 0.45 -4.74 -11.36
C ASP A 206 1.84 -5.20 -10.92
N PHE A 207 2.63 -4.28 -10.36
CA PHE A 207 4.00 -4.55 -9.98
C PHE A 207 4.23 -3.95 -8.59
N GLY A 208 4.69 -4.76 -7.63
CA GLY A 208 4.85 -4.22 -6.28
C GLY A 208 5.29 -5.15 -5.15
N TYR A 209 5.66 -6.39 -5.43
CA TYR A 209 6.14 -7.32 -4.40
C TYR A 209 7.67 -7.47 -4.42
N ASP A 210 8.39 -6.36 -4.62
CA ASP A 210 9.85 -6.40 -4.79
C ASP A 210 10.58 -6.53 -3.44
N GLN A 211 10.15 -5.73 -2.45
CA GLN A 211 10.74 -5.72 -1.11
C GLN A 211 9.67 -5.78 -0.02
N MET A 212 9.91 -6.61 0.99
CA MET A 212 9.09 -6.70 2.20
C MET A 212 9.86 -6.24 3.43
N LEU A 213 9.17 -5.62 4.37
CA LEU A 213 9.68 -5.33 5.71
C LEU A 213 9.64 -6.58 6.57
N LEU A 214 10.76 -6.94 7.22
CA LEU A 214 10.82 -8.14 8.06
C LEU A 214 9.88 -8.05 9.28
N ASP A 215 9.78 -6.86 9.87
CA ASP A 215 8.90 -6.56 11.01
C ASP A 215 7.49 -6.11 10.58
N GLY A 216 7.19 -6.26 9.28
CA GLY A 216 5.93 -5.86 8.65
C GLY A 216 5.73 -4.34 8.52
N MET A 217 4.80 -3.95 7.64
CA MET A 217 4.56 -2.54 7.31
C MET A 217 4.03 -1.71 8.49
N GLY A 218 3.44 -2.34 9.51
CA GLY A 218 2.97 -1.68 10.72
C GLY A 218 4.11 -1.06 11.54
N GLU A 219 5.30 -1.64 11.54
CA GLU A 219 6.47 -1.06 12.22
C GLU A 219 6.86 0.29 11.60
N LEU A 220 6.80 0.42 10.27
CA LEU A 220 7.01 1.71 9.60
C LEU A 220 6.02 2.78 10.10
N LEU A 221 4.77 2.41 10.35
CA LEU A 221 3.76 3.34 10.84
C LEU A 221 3.94 3.68 12.31
N ASP A 222 4.39 2.73 13.12
CA ASP A 222 4.74 2.96 14.53
C ASP A 222 5.89 3.97 14.66
N ARG A 223 6.90 3.87 13.77
CA ARG A 223 8.00 4.84 13.68
C ARG A 223 7.52 6.21 13.23
N LEU A 224 6.64 6.28 12.22
CA LEU A 224 6.01 7.54 11.80
C LEU A 224 5.20 8.20 12.92
N ALA A 225 4.42 7.42 13.68
CA ALA A 225 3.61 7.92 14.78
C ALA A 225 4.46 8.39 15.97
N SER A 226 5.53 7.67 16.28
CA SER A 226 6.44 7.99 17.39
C SER A 226 7.37 9.15 17.05
N GLY A 227 7.87 9.22 15.82
CA GLY A 227 8.87 10.18 15.38
C GLY A 227 10.30 9.71 15.67
N MET A 228 11.28 10.47 15.16
CA MET A 228 12.69 10.31 15.50
C MET A 228 12.99 10.81 16.93
N GLU A 229 14.18 10.54 17.45
CA GLU A 229 14.57 10.81 18.85
C GLU A 229 14.41 12.29 19.26
N ASP A 230 14.56 13.22 18.31
CA ASP A 230 14.43 14.67 18.48
C ASP A 230 13.06 15.23 18.09
N GLU A 231 12.13 14.38 17.64
CA GLU A 231 10.79 14.79 17.20
C GLU A 231 9.73 14.61 18.28
N ARG A 232 8.67 15.42 18.21
CA ARG A 232 7.50 15.26 19.10
C ARG A 232 6.64 14.08 18.64
N PRO A 233 6.18 13.19 19.54
CA PRO A 233 5.26 12.11 19.16
C PRO A 233 3.88 12.64 18.75
N LEU A 234 3.21 11.94 17.83
CA LEU A 234 1.85 12.29 17.42
C LEU A 234 0.85 12.01 18.54
N LYS A 235 -0.07 12.95 18.79
CA LYS A 235 -1.22 12.74 19.68
C LYS A 235 -2.34 12.03 18.91
N ILE A 236 -2.40 10.71 19.03
CA ILE A 236 -3.42 9.87 18.38
C ILE A 236 -4.50 9.49 19.39
N SER A 237 -5.76 9.84 19.11
CA SER A 237 -6.90 9.46 19.95
C SER A 237 -7.52 8.16 19.43
N LEU A 238 -7.24 7.06 20.13
CA LEU A 238 -7.88 5.75 19.95
C LEU A 238 -9.02 5.58 20.95
N ARG A 239 -9.95 4.65 20.70
CA ARG A 239 -11.15 4.47 21.55
C ARG A 239 -11.06 3.27 22.54
N THR A 240 -10.06 2.38 22.45
CA THR A 240 -9.67 1.38 23.47
C THR A 240 -8.35 0.68 23.07
N ALA A 241 -7.81 -0.22 23.92
CA ALA A 241 -6.62 -1.01 23.63
C ALA A 241 -6.92 -2.52 23.54
N VAL A 242 -6.38 -3.23 22.53
CA VAL A 242 -6.49 -4.69 22.39
C VAL A 242 -5.16 -5.35 21.93
N ARG A 243 -4.91 -6.57 22.46
CA ARG A 243 -3.75 -7.46 22.22
C ARG A 243 -4.10 -8.64 21.28
N GLN A 244 -3.12 -9.09 20.50
CA GLN A 244 -3.18 -10.16 19.45
C GLN A 244 -2.87 -11.60 19.92
N ILE A 245 -3.26 -12.61 19.10
CA ILE A 245 -3.11 -14.08 19.30
C ILE A 245 -2.60 -14.86 18.04
N LYS A 246 -1.76 -15.86 18.37
CA LYS A 246 -0.87 -16.87 17.72
C LYS A 246 -1.31 -17.72 16.50
N VAL A 247 -0.33 -18.29 15.75
CA VAL A 247 -0.42 -19.47 14.82
C VAL A 247 0.91 -20.25 14.72
N ASP A 248 0.86 -21.59 14.52
CA ASP A 248 2.00 -22.53 14.31
C ASP A 248 1.61 -23.74 13.42
N SER A 249 2.57 -24.30 12.65
CA SER A 249 2.83 -25.72 12.28
C SER A 249 4.12 -25.81 11.42
N THR A 250 4.40 -26.92 10.69
CA THR A 250 5.60 -27.19 9.83
C THR A 250 5.30 -27.04 8.32
N PRO A 251 6.23 -26.51 7.49
CA PRO A 251 6.01 -26.29 6.05
C PRO A 251 5.87 -27.60 5.29
N PHE A 252 4.91 -27.65 4.37
CA PHE A 252 4.77 -28.76 3.42
C PHE A 252 5.29 -28.42 2.01
N TRP A 253 5.64 -27.16 1.77
CA TRP A 253 6.22 -26.66 0.52
C TRP A 253 7.75 -26.48 0.67
N SER A 254 8.45 -26.39 -0.47
CA SER A 254 9.90 -26.13 -0.52
C SER A 254 10.22 -24.63 -0.45
N ASP A 255 11.43 -24.30 0.02
CA ASP A 255 11.98 -22.93 0.04
C ASP A 255 12.64 -22.50 -1.28
N ASP A 256 12.34 -23.21 -2.37
CA ASP A 256 12.95 -22.97 -3.67
C ASP A 256 12.43 -21.68 -4.34
N HIS A 257 11.20 -21.26 -4.00
CA HIS A 257 10.57 -20.05 -4.53
C HIS A 257 9.92 -19.20 -3.44
N ASP A 258 10.06 -17.89 -3.61
CA ASP A 258 9.49 -16.85 -2.75
C ASP A 258 8.03 -16.52 -3.13
N VAL A 259 7.68 -16.67 -4.41
CA VAL A 259 6.35 -16.36 -4.94
C VAL A 259 5.88 -17.44 -5.90
N TYR A 260 4.65 -17.93 -5.71
CA TYR A 260 3.96 -18.82 -6.64
C TYR A 260 2.80 -18.08 -7.30
N ILE A 261 2.79 -18.02 -8.62
CA ILE A 261 1.70 -17.45 -9.41
C ILE A 261 1.00 -18.59 -10.15
N VAL A 262 -0.32 -18.62 -10.09
CA VAL A 262 -1.16 -19.71 -10.58
C VAL A 262 -2.07 -19.19 -11.68
N ALA A 263 -1.97 -19.77 -12.86
CA ALA A 263 -2.88 -19.48 -13.95
C ALA A 263 -4.30 -19.95 -13.60
N ALA A 264 -5.31 -19.23 -14.06
CA ALA A 264 -6.72 -19.64 -13.97
C ALA A 264 -7.23 -20.01 -15.36
N GLU A 265 -7.85 -21.18 -15.47
CA GLU A 265 -8.35 -21.73 -16.74
C GLU A 265 -9.59 -20.96 -17.20
N ARG A 266 -10.55 -20.75 -16.28
CA ARG A 266 -11.81 -20.03 -16.55
C ARG A 266 -11.72 -18.58 -16.11
N ASP A 267 -12.32 -17.69 -16.89
CA ASP A 267 -12.36 -16.25 -16.56
C ASP A 267 -13.04 -15.96 -15.22
N SER A 268 -14.06 -16.77 -14.84
CA SER A 268 -14.75 -16.67 -13.56
C SER A 268 -13.87 -16.99 -12.34
N GLU A 269 -12.70 -17.58 -12.53
CA GLU A 269 -11.77 -17.93 -11.45
C GLU A 269 -10.63 -16.92 -11.26
N ARG A 270 -10.55 -15.90 -12.13
CA ARG A 270 -9.50 -14.89 -12.06
C ARG A 270 -9.65 -14.04 -10.80
N GLY A 271 -8.51 -13.67 -10.21
CA GLY A 271 -8.45 -12.94 -8.94
C GLY A 271 -8.66 -13.80 -7.68
N ASN A 272 -9.03 -15.08 -7.81
CA ASN A 272 -9.21 -15.98 -6.68
C ASN A 272 -7.92 -16.77 -6.38
N LEU A 273 -7.10 -16.27 -5.45
CA LEU A 273 -5.92 -16.95 -4.91
C LEU A 273 -4.90 -17.37 -5.99
N GLN A 274 -4.66 -16.47 -6.95
CA GLN A 274 -3.73 -16.70 -8.06
C GLN A 274 -2.28 -16.33 -7.74
N THR A 275 -2.01 -15.71 -6.59
CA THR A 275 -0.64 -15.38 -6.16
C THR A 275 -0.48 -15.76 -4.71
N TRP A 276 0.58 -16.50 -4.41
CA TRP A 276 0.92 -16.97 -3.09
C TRP A 276 2.34 -16.53 -2.73
N LEU A 277 2.48 -15.77 -1.66
CA LEU A 277 3.79 -15.44 -1.10
C LEU A 277 4.22 -16.53 -0.13
N ASN A 278 5.39 -17.11 -0.35
CA ASN A 278 6.03 -18.02 0.58
C ASN A 278 6.91 -17.23 1.54
N LEU A 279 6.42 -17.10 2.78
CA LEU A 279 7.13 -16.36 3.81
C LEU A 279 8.01 -17.27 4.68
N HIS A 280 8.19 -18.55 4.35
CA HIS A 280 8.99 -19.46 5.17
C HIS A 280 10.46 -19.08 5.23
N ARG A 281 11.09 -18.72 4.11
CA ARG A 281 12.47 -18.22 4.10
C ARG A 281 12.63 -16.92 4.90
N VAL A 282 11.61 -16.07 4.87
CA VAL A 282 11.63 -14.73 5.48
C VAL A 282 11.38 -14.80 6.99
N LEU A 283 10.40 -15.59 7.42
CA LEU A 283 9.92 -15.66 8.80
C LEU A 283 10.44 -16.89 9.56
N GLY A 284 11.09 -17.85 8.87
CA GLY A 284 11.43 -19.16 9.45
C GLY A 284 10.22 -19.96 9.92
N LYS A 285 9.02 -19.65 9.38
CA LYS A 285 7.72 -20.23 9.76
C LYS A 285 6.86 -20.51 8.52
N PRO A 286 6.12 -21.62 8.48
CA PRO A 286 5.38 -22.00 7.28
C PRO A 286 4.11 -21.19 7.14
N VAL A 287 4.27 -20.01 6.57
CA VAL A 287 3.19 -19.10 6.26
C VAL A 287 3.15 -18.90 4.74
N LEU A 288 1.97 -19.16 4.17
CA LEU A 288 1.61 -18.74 2.82
C LEU A 288 0.61 -17.61 2.90
N VAL A 289 0.77 -16.60 2.05
CA VAL A 289 -0.22 -15.51 1.89
C VAL A 289 -0.81 -15.58 0.50
N GLY A 290 -2.09 -15.93 0.41
CA GLY A 290 -2.83 -15.95 -0.85
C GLY A 290 -3.49 -14.60 -1.13
N MET A 291 -3.28 -14.08 -2.34
CA MET A 291 -3.84 -12.80 -2.78
C MET A 291 -5.21 -12.97 -3.41
N VAL A 292 -6.12 -12.06 -3.10
CA VAL A 292 -7.48 -12.02 -3.66
C VAL A 292 -7.71 -10.67 -4.33
N MET A 293 -8.37 -10.67 -5.49
CA MET A 293 -8.55 -9.48 -6.31
C MET A 293 -9.99 -9.37 -6.81
N ASP A 294 -10.43 -8.13 -7.02
CA ASP A 294 -11.73 -7.80 -7.59
C ASP A 294 -12.90 -8.54 -6.89
N GLN A 295 -13.85 -9.09 -7.64
CA GLN A 295 -15.05 -9.76 -7.13
C GLN A 295 -14.74 -10.98 -6.24
N ALA A 296 -13.56 -11.60 -6.39
CA ALA A 296 -13.17 -12.73 -5.53
C ALA A 296 -13.01 -12.31 -4.06
N GLY A 297 -12.69 -11.04 -3.79
CA GLY A 297 -12.56 -10.53 -2.41
C GLY A 297 -13.88 -10.63 -1.63
N SER A 298 -14.97 -10.11 -2.19
CA SER A 298 -16.29 -10.17 -1.54
C SER A 298 -16.84 -11.60 -1.46
N GLN A 299 -16.56 -12.43 -2.45
CA GLN A 299 -16.92 -13.85 -2.45
C GLN A 299 -16.22 -14.60 -1.30
N ILE A 300 -14.91 -14.40 -1.11
CA ILE A 300 -14.14 -15.03 -0.03
C ILE A 300 -14.54 -14.49 1.35
N GLU A 301 -14.88 -13.21 1.47
CA GLU A 301 -15.45 -12.65 2.69
C GLU A 301 -16.77 -13.33 3.08
N ALA A 302 -17.58 -13.74 2.11
CA ALA A 302 -18.89 -14.36 2.32
C ALA A 302 -18.84 -15.87 2.64
N LEU A 303 -17.71 -16.55 2.39
CA LEU A 303 -17.59 -18.00 2.64
C LEU A 303 -17.69 -18.33 4.14
N SER A 304 -18.17 -19.53 4.47
CA SER A 304 -17.95 -20.09 5.80
C SER A 304 -16.46 -20.44 5.98
N ASP A 305 -15.99 -20.57 7.22
CA ASP A 305 -14.60 -20.97 7.48
C ASP A 305 -14.30 -22.39 6.92
N GLU A 306 -15.31 -23.26 6.85
CA GLU A 306 -15.19 -24.60 6.26
C GLU A 306 -15.07 -24.54 4.73
N ASP A 307 -15.95 -23.78 4.06
CA ASP A 307 -15.89 -23.62 2.60
C ASP A 307 -14.58 -22.94 2.17
N LEU A 308 -14.11 -21.97 2.96
CA LEU A 308 -12.82 -21.32 2.73
C LEU A 308 -11.67 -22.33 2.86
N ARG A 309 -11.72 -23.23 3.85
CA ARG A 309 -10.70 -24.27 4.02
C ARG A 309 -10.68 -25.24 2.85
N VAL A 310 -11.85 -25.65 2.35
CA VAL A 310 -11.96 -26.50 1.16
C VAL A 310 -11.33 -25.79 -0.04
N LEU A 311 -11.75 -24.55 -0.34
CA LEU A 311 -11.22 -23.77 -1.46
C LEU A 311 -9.69 -23.58 -1.38
N VAL A 312 -9.17 -23.21 -0.20
CA VAL A 312 -7.72 -23.04 0.00
C VAL A 312 -6.99 -24.36 -0.21
N THR A 313 -7.53 -25.47 0.29
CA THR A 313 -6.92 -26.80 0.11
C THR A 313 -6.87 -27.18 -1.36
N GLU A 314 -7.96 -27.00 -2.11
CA GLU A 314 -8.03 -27.25 -3.55
C GLU A 314 -7.00 -26.40 -4.32
N LYS A 315 -6.91 -25.11 -4.02
CA LYS A 315 -5.95 -24.21 -4.67
C LYS A 315 -4.51 -24.61 -4.37
N LEU A 316 -4.18 -24.91 -3.11
CA LEU A 316 -2.85 -25.37 -2.74
C LEU A 316 -2.51 -26.71 -3.39
N SER A 317 -3.45 -27.65 -3.48
CA SER A 317 -3.26 -28.94 -4.15
C SER A 317 -2.93 -28.76 -5.63
N SER A 318 -3.53 -27.78 -6.31
CA SER A 318 -3.21 -27.49 -7.72
C SER A 318 -1.80 -26.91 -7.93
N VAL A 319 -1.17 -26.37 -6.87
CA VAL A 319 0.19 -25.80 -6.90
C VAL A 319 1.23 -26.83 -6.47
N PHE A 320 0.96 -27.55 -5.37
CA PHE A 320 1.94 -28.41 -4.69
C PHE A 320 1.70 -29.90 -4.88
N GLY A 321 0.58 -30.30 -5.46
CA GLY A 321 0.15 -31.69 -5.63
C GLY A 321 -0.77 -32.16 -4.49
N GLU A 322 -1.77 -32.97 -4.85
CA GLU A 322 -2.81 -33.44 -3.92
C GLU A 322 -2.25 -34.31 -2.79
N ASP A 323 -1.33 -35.22 -3.10
CA ASP A 323 -0.69 -36.10 -2.10
C ASP A 323 0.11 -35.29 -1.06
N VAL A 324 0.74 -34.20 -1.48
CA VAL A 324 1.55 -33.33 -0.61
C VAL A 324 0.65 -32.54 0.35
N VAL A 325 -0.42 -31.94 -0.19
CA VAL A 325 -1.32 -31.08 0.59
C VAL A 325 -2.22 -31.90 1.51
N SER A 326 -2.71 -33.06 1.06
CA SER A 326 -3.53 -33.96 1.88
C SER A 326 -2.76 -34.58 3.05
N ALA A 327 -1.45 -34.80 2.89
CA ALA A 327 -0.56 -35.21 3.98
C ALA A 327 -0.23 -34.06 4.95
N ALA A 328 -0.48 -32.81 4.57
CA ALA A 328 -0.22 -31.64 5.38
C ALA A 328 -1.43 -31.25 6.25
N THR A 329 -1.16 -30.54 7.36
CA THR A 329 -2.23 -29.99 8.21
C THR A 329 -2.23 -28.47 8.15
N ILE A 330 -3.23 -27.89 7.49
CA ILE A 330 -3.54 -26.45 7.57
C ILE A 330 -4.15 -26.19 8.94
N THR A 331 -3.40 -25.56 9.84
CA THR A 331 -3.82 -25.35 11.24
C THR A 331 -4.69 -24.11 11.43
N LYS A 332 -4.54 -23.10 10.57
CA LYS A 332 -5.31 -21.85 10.65
C LYS A 332 -5.29 -21.11 9.33
N ILE A 333 -6.42 -20.49 9.01
CA ILE A 333 -6.58 -19.58 7.88
C ILE A 333 -7.00 -18.23 8.46
N LEU A 334 -6.33 -17.16 8.02
CA LEU A 334 -6.71 -15.79 8.33
C LEU A 334 -7.24 -15.15 7.04
N ARG A 335 -8.34 -14.42 7.14
CA ARG A 335 -8.89 -13.62 6.04
C ARG A 335 -9.09 -12.17 6.49
N SER A 336 -8.74 -11.24 5.62
CA SER A 336 -9.14 -9.84 5.77
C SER A 336 -10.59 -9.66 5.31
N SER A 337 -11.26 -8.64 5.83
CA SER A 337 -12.62 -8.25 5.43
C SER A 337 -12.69 -6.78 5.03
N TRP A 338 -11.80 -6.36 4.11
CA TRP A 338 -11.65 -4.94 3.76
C TRP A 338 -12.89 -4.37 3.05
N THR A 339 -13.62 -5.20 2.31
CA THR A 339 -14.83 -4.79 1.57
C THR A 339 -15.96 -4.48 2.54
N SER A 340 -16.16 -5.34 3.53
CA SER A 340 -17.20 -5.19 4.55
C SER A 340 -16.78 -4.36 5.79
N ASP A 341 -15.51 -3.99 5.92
CA ASP A 341 -15.04 -3.07 6.96
C ASP A 341 -15.65 -1.67 6.74
N GLN A 342 -16.57 -1.27 7.62
CA GLN A 342 -17.28 0.02 7.58
C GLN A 342 -16.37 1.26 7.53
N TRP A 343 -15.11 1.15 7.96
CA TRP A 343 -14.15 2.26 7.98
C TRP A 343 -13.18 2.25 6.80
N SER A 344 -13.34 1.30 5.87
CA SER A 344 -12.53 1.15 4.65
C SER A 344 -13.39 1.05 3.40
N GLY A 345 -14.41 0.18 3.39
CA GLY A 345 -15.30 -0.04 2.25
C GLY A 345 -14.61 -0.60 1.00
N GLY A 346 -13.39 -1.13 1.14
CA GLY A 346 -12.54 -1.57 0.03
C GLY A 346 -11.04 -1.59 0.36
N SER A 347 -10.24 -2.14 -0.56
CA SER A 347 -8.78 -2.31 -0.40
C SER A 347 -7.97 -1.17 -1.02
N SER A 348 -8.06 -0.93 -2.34
CA SER A 348 -7.31 0.12 -3.05
C SER A 348 -8.17 0.73 -4.15
N THR A 349 -7.92 2.00 -4.52
CA THR A 349 -8.58 2.60 -5.69
C THR A 349 -7.88 2.24 -6.99
N TYR A 350 -8.65 2.31 -8.08
CA TYR A 350 -8.16 2.17 -9.45
C TYR A 350 -8.98 3.08 -10.37
N PRO A 351 -8.41 3.57 -11.49
CA PRO A 351 -9.14 4.37 -12.47
C PRO A 351 -10.12 3.49 -13.25
N ARG A 352 -11.40 3.87 -13.28
CA ARG A 352 -12.40 3.21 -14.13
C ARG A 352 -12.39 3.76 -15.55
N VAL A 353 -12.78 2.95 -16.52
CA VAL A 353 -13.01 3.41 -17.89
C VAL A 353 -13.93 4.64 -17.90
N GLY A 354 -13.48 5.70 -18.58
CA GLY A 354 -14.21 6.96 -18.67
C GLY A 354 -13.96 7.95 -17.53
N ASN A 355 -13.16 7.60 -16.52
CA ASN A 355 -12.61 8.61 -15.61
C ASN A 355 -11.66 9.55 -16.36
N THR A 356 -11.49 10.76 -15.81
CA THR A 356 -10.51 11.73 -16.27
C THR A 356 -9.51 12.02 -15.15
N PRO A 357 -8.26 12.42 -15.46
CA PRO A 357 -7.28 12.82 -14.45
C PRO A 357 -7.77 13.92 -13.50
N ASP A 358 -8.64 14.81 -13.99
CA ASP A 358 -9.23 15.91 -13.21
C ASP A 358 -10.04 15.41 -11.99
N LEU A 359 -10.47 14.14 -11.99
CA LEU A 359 -11.13 13.54 -10.83
C LEU A 359 -10.23 13.55 -9.58
N TRP A 360 -8.95 13.21 -9.72
CA TRP A 360 -8.03 13.23 -8.58
C TRP A 360 -7.72 14.66 -8.13
N ASP A 361 -7.64 15.60 -9.07
CA ASP A 361 -7.47 17.02 -8.75
C ASP A 361 -8.68 17.55 -7.99
N THR A 362 -9.89 17.17 -8.41
CA THR A 362 -11.14 17.51 -7.72
C THR A 362 -11.17 16.92 -6.30
N LEU A 363 -10.81 15.65 -6.13
CA LEU A 363 -10.75 14.99 -4.82
C LEU A 363 -9.63 15.54 -3.92
N ALA A 364 -8.60 16.14 -4.51
CA ALA A 364 -7.50 16.77 -3.81
C ALA A 364 -7.74 18.23 -3.46
N GLU A 365 -8.74 18.88 -4.07
CA GLU A 365 -8.98 20.30 -3.94
C GLU A 365 -9.43 20.64 -2.51
N PRO A 366 -8.68 21.51 -1.79
CA PRO A 366 -9.10 21.94 -0.46
C PRO A 366 -10.45 22.70 -0.50
N LEU A 367 -11.31 22.46 0.50
CA LEU A 367 -12.42 23.39 0.77
C LEU A 367 -11.87 24.51 1.66
N CYS A 368 -11.36 25.54 0.99
CA CYS A 368 -10.74 26.66 1.64
C CYS A 368 -11.71 27.43 2.57
N PRO A 369 -11.19 27.99 3.68
CA PRO A 369 -9.79 27.97 4.10
C PRO A 369 -9.41 26.84 5.07
N TYR A 370 -10.32 25.89 5.36
CA TYR A 370 -10.18 25.04 6.55
C TYR A 370 -10.00 23.54 6.29
N ILE A 371 -10.42 23.02 5.15
CA ILE A 371 -10.47 21.56 4.91
C ILE A 371 -9.54 21.20 3.76
N TYR A 372 -8.61 20.28 4.03
CA TYR A 372 -7.64 19.76 3.06
C TYR A 372 -7.83 18.25 2.94
N PHE A 373 -7.67 17.70 1.74
CA PHE A 373 -7.87 16.26 1.49
C PHE A 373 -6.55 15.56 1.16
N ALA A 374 -6.38 14.38 1.75
CA ALA A 374 -5.24 13.50 1.55
C ALA A 374 -5.69 12.03 1.59
N GLY A 375 -4.91 11.17 0.94
CA GLY A 375 -5.20 9.75 0.77
C GLY A 375 -4.83 9.30 -0.64
N GLU A 376 -4.62 7.99 -0.84
CA GLU A 376 -4.23 7.46 -2.16
C GLU A 376 -5.24 7.79 -3.28
N HIS A 377 -6.53 7.93 -2.94
CA HIS A 377 -7.58 8.32 -3.87
C HIS A 377 -7.53 9.81 -4.29
N THR A 378 -6.63 10.60 -3.70
CA THR A 378 -6.46 12.04 -4.01
C THR A 378 -5.20 12.30 -4.84
N THR A 379 -4.51 11.26 -5.33
CA THR A 379 -3.34 11.39 -6.20
C THR A 379 -3.47 10.47 -7.40
N TYR A 380 -3.31 11.03 -8.60
CA TYR A 380 -3.32 10.22 -9.82
C TYR A 380 -2.04 9.37 -9.94
N LYS A 381 -0.88 9.94 -9.62
CA LYS A 381 0.39 9.22 -9.55
C LYS A 381 0.47 8.46 -8.22
N GLY A 382 0.65 7.15 -8.27
CA GLY A 382 0.63 6.28 -7.08
C GLY A 382 -0.76 6.05 -6.47
N HIS A 383 -1.84 6.16 -7.26
CA HIS A 383 -3.17 5.74 -6.79
C HIS A 383 -3.16 4.28 -6.36
N GLY A 384 -3.97 3.93 -5.35
CA GLY A 384 -4.03 2.57 -4.81
C GLY A 384 -2.79 2.13 -4.03
N SER A 385 -1.74 2.96 -3.91
CA SER A 385 -0.47 2.61 -3.28
C SER A 385 -0.24 3.29 -1.93
N LEU A 386 0.63 2.70 -1.10
CA LEU A 386 1.04 3.29 0.18
C LEU A 386 1.87 4.56 -0.01
N HIS A 387 2.75 4.59 -1.02
CA HIS A 387 3.60 5.75 -1.28
C HIS A 387 2.78 6.95 -1.78
N GLY A 388 1.74 6.72 -2.59
CA GLY A 388 0.79 7.75 -3.00
C GLY A 388 -0.03 8.30 -1.82
N ALA A 389 -0.47 7.42 -0.92
CA ALA A 389 -1.11 7.84 0.33
C ALA A 389 -0.17 8.71 1.20
N TYR A 390 1.09 8.31 1.36
CA TYR A 390 2.09 9.07 2.10
C TYR A 390 2.35 10.45 1.46
N LEU A 391 2.63 10.50 0.15
CA LEU A 391 2.90 11.74 -0.59
C LEU A 391 1.71 12.71 -0.59
N SER A 392 0.48 12.22 -0.70
CA SER A 392 -0.72 13.08 -0.59
C SER A 392 -0.89 13.70 0.80
N GLY A 393 -0.44 13.00 1.86
CA GLY A 393 -0.38 13.55 3.21
C GLY A 393 0.61 14.71 3.32
N LEU A 394 1.81 14.54 2.76
CA LEU A 394 2.80 15.62 2.67
C LEU A 394 2.27 16.80 1.86
N ARG A 395 1.60 16.55 0.72
CA ARG A 395 0.98 17.61 -0.10
C ARG A 395 -0.04 18.43 0.69
N ALA A 396 -0.97 17.78 1.39
CA ALA A 396 -2.00 18.49 2.15
C ALA A 396 -1.42 19.32 3.29
N ALA A 397 -0.40 18.80 3.98
CA ALA A 397 0.37 19.55 4.97
C ALA A 397 1.06 20.77 4.34
N ASP A 398 1.68 20.61 3.17
CA ASP A 398 2.38 21.70 2.49
C ASP A 398 1.40 22.79 2.01
N GLN A 399 0.21 22.41 1.50
CA GLN A 399 -0.86 23.37 1.17
C GLN A 399 -1.29 24.21 2.38
N LEU A 400 -1.40 23.57 3.55
CA LEU A 400 -1.73 24.26 4.80
C LEU A 400 -0.61 25.20 5.25
N LEU A 401 0.64 24.72 5.24
CA LEU A 401 1.80 25.46 5.73
C LEU A 401 2.20 26.62 4.81
N SER A 402 1.96 26.51 3.51
CA SER A 402 2.25 27.58 2.55
C SER A 402 1.19 28.67 2.52
N GLY A 403 0.06 28.52 3.24
CA GLY A 403 -1.06 29.43 3.14
C GLY A 403 -1.80 29.34 1.79
N TYR A 404 -1.80 28.19 1.12
CA TYR A 404 -2.42 28.02 -0.22
C TYR A 404 -3.86 28.56 -0.31
N CYS A 405 -4.65 28.37 0.74
CA CYS A 405 -6.02 28.87 0.81
C CYS A 405 -6.15 30.34 1.21
N GLU A 406 -5.08 30.97 1.67
CA GLU A 406 -5.02 32.41 1.95
C GLU A 406 -4.73 33.21 0.65
N GLU A 407 -4.24 32.53 -0.40
CA GLU A 407 -3.90 33.12 -1.72
C GLU A 407 -4.97 32.90 -2.81
N LYS A 408 -5.96 32.02 -2.57
CA LYS A 408 -7.13 31.78 -3.45
C LYS A 408 -8.31 32.64 -3.01
#